data_AF-A4ZZ36-F1
#
_entry.id   AF-A4ZZ36-F1
#
_cell.length_a   1.000
_cell.length_b   1.000
_cell.length_c   1.000
_cell.angle_alpha   90.00
_cell.angle_beta   90.00
_cell.angle_gamma   90.00
#
_symmetry.space_group_name_H-M   'P 1'
#
loop_
_entity.id
_entity.type
_entity.pdbx_description
1 polymer ?
#
loop_
_entity_poly.entity_id
_entity_poly.type
_entity_poly.pdbx_seq_one_letter_code
_entity_poly.pdbx_strand_id
1 'polypeptide(L)'
;MKSKRMNSLTKKTKNFKSNEIKTQIKSILKTLVDLNKDKISLNIKEILVAQVKFRISKMLKRYKRLLKIYWAISTKNKNYKQSSGVEEYSASDIYNMVTKLLENDGYKKVCKRTIERDIKFLNEMGLLKSKIRRLGKQKGSISHYRQNMKLSHIHKDIILDYLIHLLKESLSDKKIIGDFDDSLEDETFNYTNLKKIEILSNLSEHNKITVMSHVRKSHVINKDNISYINKKNS
;
A
#
# COMPACT_ATOMS: atom_id res chain seq x y z
N MET A 1 19.04 -23.67 30.95
CA MET A 1 17.88 -24.01 30.09
C MET A 1 17.43 -22.80 29.28
N LYS A 2 17.15 -23.05 27.99
CA LYS A 2 16.73 -22.19 26.86
C LYS A 2 16.05 -20.83 27.15
N SER A 3 16.78 -19.74 26.92
CA SER A 3 16.24 -18.47 26.41
C SER A 3 16.20 -18.52 24.88
N LYS A 4 15.08 -19.01 24.30
CA LYS A 4 14.91 -19.05 22.83
C LYS A 4 13.47 -18.89 22.33
N ARG A 5 12.49 -18.58 23.19
CA ARG A 5 11.05 -18.60 22.82
C ARG A 5 10.39 -17.24 22.53
N MET A 6 11.01 -16.10 22.85
CA MET A 6 10.37 -14.78 22.66
C MET A 6 10.54 -14.17 21.25
N ASN A 7 11.59 -14.58 20.51
CA ASN A 7 11.89 -14.05 19.18
C ASN A 7 11.11 -14.71 18.03
N SER A 8 10.56 -15.91 18.22
CA SER A 8 9.83 -16.64 17.18
C SER A 8 8.37 -16.18 17.07
N LEU A 9 7.72 -15.87 18.20
CA LEU A 9 6.34 -15.34 18.25
C LEU A 9 6.25 -13.95 17.61
N THR A 10 7.20 -13.07 17.90
CA THR A 10 7.30 -11.72 17.30
C THR A 10 7.63 -11.75 15.81
N LYS A 11 8.48 -12.68 15.35
CA LYS A 11 8.73 -12.88 13.91
C LYS A 11 7.50 -13.42 13.18
N LYS A 12 6.78 -14.40 13.75
CA LYS A 12 5.55 -14.95 13.15
C LYS A 12 4.43 -13.90 13.04
N THR A 13 4.19 -13.10 14.08
CA THR A 13 3.17 -12.03 14.03
C THR A 13 3.56 -10.90 13.08
N LYS A 14 4.84 -10.52 13.01
CA LYS A 14 5.33 -9.54 12.01
C LYS A 14 5.16 -10.05 10.58
N ASN A 15 5.47 -11.32 10.33
CA ASN A 15 5.31 -11.93 9.00
C ASN A 15 3.83 -11.99 8.58
N PHE A 16 2.94 -12.36 9.50
CA PHE A 16 1.49 -12.42 9.25
C PHE A 16 0.93 -11.04 8.88
N LYS A 17 1.22 -10.01 9.70
CA LYS A 17 0.84 -8.62 9.41
C LYS A 17 1.46 -8.10 8.11
N SER A 18 2.67 -8.54 7.74
CA SER A 18 3.31 -8.11 6.50
C SER A 18 2.65 -8.72 5.25
N ASN A 19 2.20 -9.97 5.33
CA ASN A 19 1.52 -10.66 4.24
C ASN A 19 0.14 -10.07 3.98
N GLU A 20 -0.60 -9.74 5.02
CA GLU A 20 -1.90 -9.05 4.91
C GLU A 20 -1.81 -7.67 4.24
N ILE A 21 -0.78 -6.88 4.56
CA ILE A 21 -0.57 -5.59 3.89
C ILE A 21 -0.19 -5.81 2.41
N LYS A 22 0.63 -6.81 2.10
CA LYS A 22 1.00 -7.12 0.71
C LYS A 22 -0.21 -7.57 -0.11
N THR A 23 -1.11 -8.39 0.45
CA THR A 23 -2.33 -8.83 -0.23
C THR A 23 -3.29 -7.65 -0.44
N GLN A 24 -3.48 -6.79 0.56
CA GLN A 24 -4.27 -5.56 0.41
C GLN A 24 -3.72 -4.64 -0.68
N ILE A 25 -2.40 -4.39 -0.70
CA ILE A 25 -1.76 -3.58 -1.75
C ILE A 25 -2.01 -4.20 -3.13
N LYS A 26 -1.84 -5.52 -3.27
CA LYS A 26 -2.04 -6.22 -4.54
C LYS A 26 -3.49 -6.12 -5.02
N SER A 27 -4.45 -6.25 -4.10
CA SER A 27 -5.88 -6.12 -4.40
C SER A 27 -6.23 -4.71 -4.89
N ILE A 28 -5.83 -3.67 -4.15
CA ILE A 28 -6.08 -2.27 -4.52
C ILE A 28 -5.41 -1.96 -5.87
N LEU A 29 -4.16 -2.39 -6.06
CA LEU A 29 -3.42 -2.17 -7.30
C LEU A 29 -4.13 -2.82 -8.50
N LYS A 30 -4.62 -4.06 -8.35
CA LYS A 30 -5.37 -4.75 -9.40
C LYS A 30 -6.62 -3.95 -9.80
N THR A 31 -7.42 -3.51 -8.82
CA THR A 31 -8.60 -2.67 -9.09
C THR A 31 -8.22 -1.36 -9.80
N LEU A 32 -7.12 -0.71 -9.43
CA LEU A 32 -6.67 0.52 -10.09
C LEU A 32 -6.20 0.29 -11.53
N VAL A 33 -5.48 -0.80 -11.79
CA VAL A 33 -5.03 -1.17 -13.14
C VAL A 33 -6.22 -1.56 -14.02
N ASP A 34 -7.19 -2.30 -13.48
CA ASP A 34 -8.39 -2.68 -14.23
C ASP A 34 -9.20 -1.45 -14.66
N LEU A 35 -9.35 -0.45 -13.78
CA LEU A 35 -9.99 0.85 -14.11
C LEU A 35 -9.16 1.73 -15.07
N ASN A 36 -7.91 1.38 -15.33
CA ASN A 36 -6.99 2.16 -16.14
C ASN A 36 -6.94 1.68 -17.61
N LYS A 37 -7.49 0.49 -17.92
CA LYS A 37 -7.47 -0.12 -19.26
C LYS A 37 -8.16 0.73 -20.32
N ASP A 38 -9.21 1.44 -19.94
CA ASP A 38 -10.05 2.21 -20.88
C ASP A 38 -9.54 3.64 -21.09
N LYS A 39 -8.39 4.01 -20.49
CA LYS A 39 -7.82 5.35 -20.63
C LYS A 39 -7.06 5.49 -21.94
N ILE A 40 -7.78 5.95 -22.97
CA ILE A 40 -7.22 6.30 -24.27
C ILE A 40 -7.28 7.83 -24.41
N SER A 41 -6.19 8.52 -24.11
CA SER A 41 -6.06 9.93 -24.51
C SER A 41 -4.61 10.24 -24.85
N LEU A 42 -4.44 11.00 -25.93
CA LEU A 42 -3.16 11.34 -26.57
C LEU A 42 -2.24 12.20 -25.69
N ASN A 43 -2.72 12.69 -24.55
CA ASN A 43 -1.98 13.62 -23.68
C ASN A 43 -1.94 13.17 -22.20
N ILE A 44 -2.13 11.87 -21.94
CA ILE A 44 -2.12 11.33 -20.57
C ILE A 44 -0.67 11.15 -20.09
N LYS A 45 -0.39 11.61 -18.86
CA LYS A 45 0.90 11.36 -18.20
C LYS A 45 1.00 9.91 -17.74
N GLU A 46 2.16 9.31 -17.87
CA GLU A 46 2.37 7.93 -17.44
C GLU A 46 2.82 7.83 -15.98
N ILE A 47 2.51 6.71 -15.34
CA ILE A 47 2.95 6.39 -13.99
C ILE A 47 3.25 4.90 -13.88
N LEU A 48 4.46 4.57 -13.43
CA LEU A 48 4.87 3.18 -13.24
C LEU A 48 4.06 2.49 -12.14
N VAL A 49 3.79 1.19 -12.33
CA VAL A 49 3.17 0.32 -11.33
C VAL A 49 3.88 0.38 -9.97
N ALA A 50 5.22 0.41 -9.95
CA ALA A 50 6.00 0.54 -8.73
C ALA A 50 5.70 1.83 -7.96
N GLN A 51 5.51 2.95 -8.68
CA GLN A 51 5.17 4.24 -8.08
C GLN A 51 3.75 4.21 -7.50
N VAL A 52 2.79 3.61 -8.21
CA VAL A 52 1.42 3.41 -7.71
C VAL A 52 1.42 2.55 -6.45
N LYS A 53 2.15 1.43 -6.45
CA LYS A 53 2.32 0.54 -5.29
C LYS A 53 2.88 1.29 -4.08
N PHE A 54 3.84 2.19 -4.29
CA PHE A 54 4.38 3.04 -3.24
C PHE A 54 3.33 4.02 -2.69
N ARG A 55 2.53 4.65 -3.55
CA ARG A 55 1.42 5.53 -3.13
C ARG A 55 0.38 4.77 -2.30
N ILE A 56 0.00 3.55 -2.70
CA ILE A 56 -0.91 2.67 -1.92
C ILE A 56 -0.31 2.38 -0.54
N SER A 57 0.97 2.04 -0.47
CA SER A 57 1.65 1.78 0.81
C SER A 57 1.65 3.00 1.75
N LYS A 58 1.89 4.20 1.21
CA LYS A 58 1.77 5.46 1.97
C LYS A 58 0.34 5.71 2.44
N MET A 59 -0.65 5.46 1.58
CA MET A 59 -2.07 5.58 1.91
C MET A 59 -2.44 4.64 3.08
N LEU A 60 -2.06 3.36 3.03
CA LEU A 60 -2.34 2.40 4.10
C LEU A 60 -1.66 2.76 5.44
N LYS A 61 -0.45 3.35 5.39
CA LYS A 61 0.20 3.90 6.61
C LYS A 61 -0.62 5.04 7.20
N ARG A 62 -1.20 5.90 6.36
CA ARG A 62 -2.09 6.98 6.79
C ARG A 62 -3.40 6.44 7.36
N TYR A 63 -4.00 5.44 6.71
CA TYR A 63 -5.20 4.75 7.20
C TYR A 63 -5.02 4.25 8.64
N LYS A 64 -3.97 3.48 8.92
CA LYS A 64 -3.68 2.98 10.28
C LYS A 64 -3.51 4.10 11.30
N ARG A 65 -2.89 5.22 10.91
CA ARG A 65 -2.71 6.38 11.78
C ARG A 65 -4.05 7.07 12.08
N LEU A 66 -4.91 7.24 11.08
CA LEU A 66 -6.26 7.79 11.25
C LEU A 66 -7.10 6.92 12.21
N LEU A 67 -7.01 5.60 12.11
CA LEU A 67 -7.67 4.69 13.06
C LEU A 67 -7.19 4.90 14.50
N LYS A 68 -5.88 5.04 14.71
CA LYS A 68 -5.31 5.30 16.05
C LYS A 68 -5.72 6.66 16.60
N ILE A 69 -5.79 7.70 15.76
CA ILE A 69 -6.29 9.02 16.14
C ILE A 69 -7.76 8.92 16.56
N TYR A 70 -8.60 8.27 15.73
CA TYR A 70 -10.02 8.09 16.02
C TYR A 70 -10.22 7.35 17.35
N TRP A 71 -9.45 6.29 17.59
CA TRP A 71 -9.49 5.54 18.84
C TRP A 71 -9.03 6.38 20.05
N ALA A 72 -7.91 7.11 19.93
CA ALA A 72 -7.39 7.94 21.01
C ALA A 72 -8.40 9.02 21.45
N ILE A 73 -9.06 9.64 20.47
CA ILE A 73 -10.15 10.60 20.72
C ILE A 73 -11.34 9.90 21.40
N SER A 74 -11.71 8.70 20.96
CA SER A 74 -12.78 7.90 21.58
C SER A 74 -12.53 7.66 23.06
N THR A 75 -11.31 7.23 23.40
CA THR A 75 -10.91 6.96 24.79
C THR A 75 -10.97 8.24 25.62
N LYS A 76 -10.41 9.35 25.13
CA LYS A 76 -10.44 10.63 25.85
C LYS A 76 -11.85 11.18 26.02
N ASN A 77 -12.72 11.01 25.03
CA ASN A 77 -14.14 11.37 25.13
C ASN A 77 -14.89 10.54 26.17
N LYS A 78 -14.58 9.23 26.26
CA LYS A 78 -15.19 8.35 27.26
C LYS A 78 -14.84 8.81 28.67
N ASN A 79 -13.56 9.06 28.93
CA ASN A 79 -13.04 9.59 30.18
C ASN A 79 -13.66 10.93 30.57
N TYR A 80 -13.68 11.88 29.63
CA TYR A 80 -14.30 13.19 29.85
C TYR A 80 -15.78 13.07 30.22
N LYS A 81 -16.54 12.19 29.56
CA LYS A 81 -17.95 11.94 29.89
C LYS A 81 -18.14 11.27 31.24
N GLN A 82 -17.33 10.25 31.57
CA GLN A 82 -17.41 9.51 32.83
C GLN A 82 -17.08 10.39 34.04
N SER A 83 -16.15 11.33 33.86
CA SER A 83 -15.76 12.29 34.89
C SER A 83 -16.65 13.54 34.96
N SER A 84 -17.78 13.57 34.25
CA SER A 84 -18.66 14.74 34.13
C SER A 84 -17.92 16.03 33.72
N GLY A 85 -16.88 15.88 32.90
CA GLY A 85 -16.09 16.97 32.35
C GLY A 85 -14.84 17.37 33.14
N VAL A 86 -14.54 16.70 34.27
CA VAL A 86 -13.35 16.97 35.09
C VAL A 86 -12.06 16.53 34.41
N GLU A 87 -12.07 15.39 33.71
CA GLU A 87 -10.90 14.90 32.95
C GLU A 87 -10.83 15.56 31.56
N GLU A 88 -10.43 16.82 31.53
CA GLU A 88 -10.12 17.51 30.28
C GLU A 88 -8.93 16.90 29.54
N TYR A 89 -8.85 17.17 28.24
CA TYR A 89 -7.71 16.78 27.44
C TYR A 89 -7.43 17.82 26.35
N SER A 90 -6.17 17.87 25.95
CA SER A 90 -5.65 18.78 24.93
C SER A 90 -5.29 18.03 23.65
N ALA A 91 -5.00 18.78 22.58
CA ALA A 91 -4.43 18.22 21.36
C ALA A 91 -3.09 17.50 21.61
N SER A 92 -2.31 17.94 22.60
CA SER A 92 -1.04 17.29 22.99
C SER A 92 -1.26 15.90 23.58
N ASP A 93 -2.34 15.69 24.32
CA ASP A 93 -2.66 14.38 24.90
C ASP A 93 -2.98 13.35 23.81
N ILE A 94 -3.77 13.77 22.81
CA ILE A 94 -4.05 12.95 21.62
C ILE A 94 -2.76 12.63 20.88
N TYR A 95 -1.91 13.64 20.65
CA TYR A 95 -0.62 13.46 19.99
C TYR A 95 0.27 12.44 20.71
N ASN A 96 0.41 12.58 22.04
CA ASN A 96 1.24 11.69 22.86
C ASN A 96 0.70 10.26 22.84
N MET A 97 -0.62 10.08 22.94
CA MET A 97 -1.26 8.78 22.90
C MET A 97 -1.05 8.09 21.54
N VAL A 98 -1.29 8.81 20.44
CA VAL A 98 -1.11 8.27 19.08
C VAL A 98 0.36 7.95 18.80
N THR A 99 1.28 8.80 19.24
CA THR A 99 2.73 8.56 19.07
C THR A 99 3.16 7.27 19.76
N LYS A 100 2.78 7.07 21.03
CA LYS A 100 3.05 5.82 21.76
C LYS A 100 2.45 4.61 21.05
N LEU A 101 1.20 4.71 20.57
CA LEU A 101 0.56 3.63 19.82
C LEU A 101 1.27 3.30 18.51
N LEU A 102 1.86 4.28 17.83
CA LEU A 102 2.62 4.09 16.59
C LEU A 102 4.00 3.45 16.88
N GLU A 103 4.68 3.91 17.92
CA GLU A 103 5.98 3.38 18.36
C GLU A 103 5.87 1.91 18.78
N ASN A 104 4.80 1.54 19.49
CA ASN A 104 4.51 0.15 19.87
C ASN A 104 4.32 -0.78 18.66
N ASP A 105 3.85 -0.23 17.53
CA ASP A 105 3.71 -0.96 16.26
C ASP A 105 5.00 -0.96 15.42
N GLY A 106 6.08 -0.34 15.90
CA GLY A 106 7.36 -0.19 15.20
C GLY A 106 7.37 0.91 14.13
N TYR A 107 6.41 1.84 14.16
CA TYR A 107 6.41 3.00 13.27
C TYR A 107 7.25 4.14 13.84
N LYS A 108 7.85 4.93 12.94
CA LYS A 108 8.55 6.17 13.32
C LYS A 108 7.56 7.20 13.87
N LYS A 109 8.02 7.99 14.83
CA LYS A 109 7.30 9.15 15.36
C LYS A 109 6.92 10.13 14.25
N VAL A 110 5.70 10.66 14.33
CA VAL A 110 5.18 11.67 13.41
C VAL A 110 5.18 13.05 14.06
N CYS A 111 5.26 14.10 13.26
CA CYS A 111 5.17 15.46 13.78
C CYS A 111 3.73 15.83 14.18
N LYS A 112 3.58 16.76 15.14
CA LYS A 112 2.27 17.24 15.61
C LYS A 112 1.37 17.71 14.45
N ARG A 113 1.94 18.48 13.53
CA ARG A 113 1.25 18.98 12.32
C ARG A 113 0.67 17.87 11.43
N THR A 114 1.28 16.67 11.41
CA THR A 114 0.73 15.53 10.66
C THR A 114 -0.54 15.01 11.33
N ILE A 115 -0.53 14.87 12.66
CA ILE A 115 -1.71 14.45 13.43
C ILE A 115 -2.83 15.48 13.30
N GLU A 116 -2.51 16.78 13.37
CA GLU A 116 -3.50 17.86 13.18
C GLU A 116 -4.17 17.79 11.80
N ARG A 117 -3.40 17.59 10.72
CA ARG A 117 -3.93 17.41 9.37
C ARG A 117 -4.82 16.18 9.26
N ASP A 118 -4.44 15.09 9.93
CA ASP A 118 -5.23 13.87 9.93
C ASP A 118 -6.53 14.02 10.75
N ILE A 119 -6.52 14.77 11.85
CA ILE A 119 -7.74 15.16 12.59
C ILE A 119 -8.65 16.01 11.70
N LYS A 120 -8.09 16.97 10.95
CA LYS A 120 -8.86 17.78 9.99
C LYS A 120 -9.52 16.89 8.92
N PHE A 121 -8.79 15.91 8.41
CA PHE A 121 -9.32 14.91 7.48
C PHE A 121 -10.50 14.12 8.04
N LEU A 122 -10.42 13.66 9.29
CA LEU A 122 -11.54 12.99 9.95
C LEU A 122 -12.75 13.92 10.14
N ASN A 123 -12.52 15.23 10.28
CA ASN A 123 -13.58 16.24 10.32
C ASN A 123 -14.24 16.42 8.95
N GLU A 124 -13.44 16.49 7.88
CA GLU A 124 -13.90 16.56 6.47
C GLU A 124 -14.75 15.33 6.09
N MET A 125 -14.39 14.12 6.58
CA MET A 125 -15.18 12.90 6.41
C MET A 125 -16.48 12.85 7.24
N GLY A 126 -16.74 13.86 8.10
CA GLY A 126 -17.90 13.88 8.99
C GLY A 126 -17.85 12.87 10.14
N LEU A 127 -16.68 12.26 10.40
CA LEU A 127 -16.49 11.26 11.46
C LEU A 127 -16.30 11.90 12.84
N LEU A 128 -15.80 13.14 12.87
CA LEU A 128 -15.71 13.96 14.07
C LEU A 128 -16.03 15.42 13.77
N LYS A 129 -16.36 16.19 14.80
CA LYS A 129 -16.35 17.66 14.76
C LYS A 129 -15.38 18.17 15.80
N SER A 130 -14.40 18.95 15.40
CA SER A 130 -13.45 19.60 16.31
C SER A 130 -13.98 20.96 16.76
N LYS A 131 -14.03 21.20 18.07
CA LYS A 131 -14.22 22.51 18.69
C LYS A 131 -12.97 22.86 19.49
N ILE A 132 -12.19 23.80 18.98
CA ILE A 132 -10.94 24.23 19.61
C ILE A 132 -11.22 25.56 20.31
N ARG A 133 -11.03 25.60 21.62
CA ARG A 133 -11.07 26.84 22.41
C ARG A 133 -9.65 27.30 22.65
N ARG A 134 -9.30 28.48 22.12
CA ARG A 134 -8.00 29.11 22.39
C ARG A 134 -8.06 29.81 23.74
N LEU A 135 -7.00 29.65 24.55
CA LEU A 135 -6.92 30.23 25.91
C LEU A 135 -6.21 31.60 25.94
N GLY A 136 -5.80 32.12 24.77
CA GLY A 136 -5.06 33.37 24.62
C GLY A 136 -3.77 33.21 23.81
N LYS A 137 -3.08 34.31 23.52
CA LYS A 137 -1.79 34.30 22.81
C LYS A 137 -0.78 33.49 23.63
N GLN A 138 -0.18 32.45 23.02
CA GLN A 138 0.79 31.53 23.65
C GLN A 138 0.28 30.69 24.84
N LYS A 139 -1.00 30.79 25.24
CA LYS A 139 -1.57 30.04 26.37
C LYS A 139 -2.15 28.66 25.99
N GLY A 140 -1.90 28.20 24.76
CA GLY A 140 -2.38 26.91 24.27
C GLY A 140 -3.87 26.89 23.91
N SER A 141 -4.42 25.68 23.80
CA SER A 141 -5.82 25.45 23.41
C SER A 141 -6.38 24.17 23.98
N ILE A 142 -7.63 24.23 24.43
CA ILE A 142 -8.44 23.06 24.79
C ILE A 142 -9.12 22.56 23.51
N SER A 143 -9.08 21.24 23.29
CA SER A 143 -9.64 20.62 22.09
C SER A 143 -10.74 19.66 22.48
N HIS A 144 -11.98 19.97 22.08
CA HIS A 144 -13.10 19.05 22.20
C HIS A 144 -13.39 18.43 20.83
N TYR A 145 -13.42 17.10 20.77
CA TYR A 145 -13.79 16.39 19.56
C TYR A 145 -15.10 15.64 19.78
N ARG A 146 -16.16 16.00 19.05
CA ARG A 146 -17.42 15.26 19.07
C ARG A 146 -17.38 14.20 17.97
N GLN A 147 -17.40 12.92 18.35
CA GLN A 147 -17.50 11.83 17.36
C GLN A 147 -18.92 11.71 16.83
N ASN A 148 -19.02 11.35 15.55
CA ASN A 148 -20.28 11.00 14.92
C ASN A 148 -20.64 9.55 15.28
N MET A 149 -21.48 9.39 16.30
CA MET A 149 -21.87 8.06 16.79
C MET A 149 -22.66 7.26 15.76
N LYS A 150 -23.40 7.92 14.85
CA LYS A 150 -24.14 7.24 13.77
C LYS A 150 -23.20 6.44 12.85
N LEU A 151 -22.00 6.96 12.60
CA LEU A 151 -21.00 6.34 11.72
C LEU A 151 -19.93 5.53 12.49
N SER A 152 -20.06 5.44 13.82
CA SER A 152 -19.01 4.86 14.67
C SER A 152 -18.76 3.37 14.42
N HIS A 153 -19.75 2.62 13.95
CA HIS A 153 -19.61 1.19 13.65
C HIS A 153 -18.92 0.94 12.29
N ILE A 154 -19.04 1.87 11.33
CA ILE A 154 -18.51 1.77 9.96
C ILE A 154 -17.34 2.72 9.67
N HIS A 155 -16.82 3.43 10.68
CA HIS A 155 -15.77 4.43 10.51
C HIS A 155 -14.51 3.89 9.81
N LYS A 156 -14.17 2.61 10.01
CA LYS A 156 -12.98 2.00 9.38
C LYS A 156 -13.13 1.98 7.86
N ASP A 157 -14.29 1.54 7.38
CA ASP A 157 -14.57 1.41 5.96
C ASP A 157 -14.67 2.79 5.31
N ILE A 158 -15.36 3.74 5.96
CA ILE A 158 -15.43 5.14 5.50
C ILE A 158 -14.03 5.74 5.31
N ILE A 159 -13.12 5.56 6.27
CA ILE A 159 -11.77 6.12 6.14
C ILE A 159 -11.02 5.46 4.98
N LEU A 160 -11.13 4.12 4.85
CA LEU A 160 -10.45 3.40 3.79
C LEU A 160 -10.97 3.80 2.40
N ASP A 161 -12.29 3.82 2.22
CA ASP A 161 -12.93 4.17 0.96
C ASP A 161 -12.64 5.60 0.54
N TYR A 162 -12.68 6.54 1.48
CA TYR A 162 -12.33 7.94 1.21
C TYR A 162 -10.86 8.09 0.79
N LEU A 163 -9.93 7.35 1.42
CA LEU A 163 -8.53 7.36 1.03
C LEU A 163 -8.30 6.71 -0.35
N ILE A 164 -9.04 5.65 -0.68
CA ILE A 164 -9.02 5.03 -2.01
C ILE A 164 -9.56 6.00 -3.05
N HIS A 165 -10.65 6.72 -2.75
CA HIS A 165 -11.21 7.75 -3.63
C HIS A 165 -10.18 8.83 -3.97
N LEU A 166 -9.51 9.40 -2.95
CA LEU A 166 -8.46 10.41 -3.17
C LEU A 166 -7.28 9.85 -3.97
N LEU A 167 -6.93 8.58 -3.78
CA LEU A 167 -5.88 7.94 -4.57
C LEU A 167 -6.31 7.84 -6.05
N LYS A 168 -7.55 7.40 -6.32
CA LYS A 168 -8.12 7.34 -7.67
C LYS A 168 -8.13 8.71 -8.34
N GLU A 169 -8.60 9.74 -7.63
CA GLU A 169 -8.63 11.12 -8.12
C GLU A 169 -7.24 11.63 -8.47
N SER A 170 -6.23 11.36 -7.63
CA SER A 170 -4.83 11.75 -7.89
C SER A 170 -4.16 11.04 -9.08
N LEU A 171 -4.79 9.96 -9.55
CA LEU A 171 -4.38 9.14 -10.69
C LEU A 171 -5.32 9.30 -11.89
N SER A 172 -6.33 10.18 -11.82
CA SER A 172 -7.33 10.36 -12.87
C SER A 172 -6.69 10.76 -14.21
N ASP A 173 -5.75 11.71 -14.15
CA ASP A 173 -4.96 12.26 -15.25
C ASP A 173 -3.75 11.40 -15.66
N LYS A 174 -3.60 10.19 -15.09
CA LYS A 174 -2.43 9.33 -15.31
C LYS A 174 -2.80 7.94 -15.83
N LYS A 175 -1.99 7.42 -16.74
CA LYS A 175 -2.04 6.04 -17.22
C LYS A 175 -1.02 5.21 -16.46
N ILE A 176 -1.49 4.19 -15.77
CA ILE A 176 -0.64 3.20 -15.11
C ILE A 176 -0.04 2.28 -16.18
N ILE A 177 1.29 2.22 -16.22
CA ILE A 177 2.06 1.37 -17.13
C ILE A 177 2.96 0.42 -16.34
N GLY A 178 3.32 -0.71 -16.95
CA GLY A 178 4.25 -1.68 -16.40
C GLY A 178 5.63 -1.08 -16.16
N ASP A 179 6.36 -1.63 -15.19
CA ASP A 179 7.70 -1.13 -14.83
C ASP A 179 8.73 -1.31 -15.97
N PHE A 180 8.39 -2.08 -17.01
CA PHE A 180 9.23 -2.35 -18.18
C PHE A 180 8.63 -1.79 -19.48
N ASP A 181 7.45 -1.16 -19.43
CA ASP A 181 6.79 -0.66 -20.64
C ASP A 181 7.59 0.54 -21.23
N ASP A 182 8.27 1.32 -20.37
CA ASP A 182 9.16 2.42 -20.77
C ASP A 182 10.44 1.96 -21.50
N SER A 183 10.82 0.69 -21.38
CA SER A 183 12.10 0.14 -21.88
C SER A 183 11.97 -0.81 -23.08
N LEU A 184 10.75 -1.05 -23.56
CA LEU A 184 10.51 -1.95 -24.69
C LEU A 184 10.64 -1.27 -26.06
N GLU A 185 10.77 0.06 -26.10
CA GLU A 185 11.14 0.78 -27.32
C GLU A 185 12.67 0.71 -27.50
N ASP A 186 13.11 -0.09 -28.48
CA ASP A 186 14.43 -0.10 -29.12
C ASP A 186 15.69 -0.29 -28.23
N GLU A 187 15.61 -1.06 -27.14
CA GLU A 187 16.84 -1.66 -26.61
C GLU A 187 17.35 -2.74 -27.58
N THR A 188 18.27 -2.35 -28.45
CA THR A 188 19.04 -3.28 -29.27
C THR A 188 19.83 -4.21 -28.36
N PHE A 189 19.32 -5.43 -28.19
CA PHE A 189 19.99 -6.46 -27.39
C PHE A 189 21.44 -6.63 -27.85
N ASN A 190 22.39 -6.55 -26.91
CA ASN A 190 23.80 -6.74 -27.21
C ASN A 190 24.13 -8.24 -27.36
N TYR A 191 24.16 -8.72 -28.60
CA TYR A 191 24.47 -10.11 -28.94
C TYR A 191 25.97 -10.43 -29.05
N THR A 192 26.88 -9.56 -28.63
CA THR A 192 28.35 -9.76 -28.80
C THR A 192 28.85 -11.08 -28.21
N ASN A 193 28.39 -11.44 -27.02
CA ASN A 193 28.78 -12.70 -26.36
C ASN A 193 28.23 -13.93 -27.10
N LEU A 194 27.05 -13.83 -27.72
CA LEU A 194 26.45 -14.93 -28.50
C LEU A 194 27.11 -15.07 -29.87
N LYS A 195 27.57 -13.97 -30.47
CA LYS A 195 28.44 -13.99 -31.67
C LYS A 195 29.79 -14.64 -31.37
N LYS A 196 30.38 -14.37 -30.20
CA LYS A 196 31.67 -14.93 -29.78
C LYS A 196 31.67 -16.45 -29.61
N ILE A 197 30.51 -17.05 -29.34
CA ILE A 197 30.34 -18.50 -29.14
C ILE A 197 29.66 -19.13 -30.37
N GLU A 198 29.59 -18.42 -31.51
CA GLU A 198 28.98 -18.87 -32.79
C GLU A 198 27.52 -19.36 -32.74
N ILE A 199 26.81 -19.12 -31.63
CA ILE A 199 25.41 -19.52 -31.45
C ILE A 199 24.50 -18.78 -32.45
N LEU A 200 24.81 -17.52 -32.73
CA LEU A 200 24.00 -16.68 -33.64
C LEU A 200 24.10 -17.15 -35.10
N SER A 201 25.23 -17.73 -35.49
CA SER A 201 25.46 -18.31 -36.83
C SER A 201 24.58 -19.55 -37.04
N ASN A 202 24.48 -20.40 -36.00
CA ASN A 202 23.67 -21.62 -36.00
C ASN A 202 22.15 -21.36 -35.92
N LEU A 203 21.73 -20.16 -35.49
CA LEU A 203 20.31 -19.77 -35.44
C LEU A 203 19.71 -19.57 -36.85
N SER A 204 20.52 -19.18 -37.84
CA SER A 204 20.07 -19.02 -39.22
C SER A 204 19.71 -20.37 -39.88
N GLU A 205 20.37 -21.46 -39.49
CA GLU A 205 20.09 -22.81 -40.00
C GLU A 205 18.81 -23.41 -39.41
N HIS A 206 18.44 -23.03 -38.18
CA HIS A 206 17.26 -23.54 -37.49
C HIS A 206 15.97 -22.73 -37.75
N ASN A 207 16.05 -21.55 -38.34
CA ASN A 207 14.89 -20.70 -38.63
C ASN A 207 14.09 -21.10 -39.89
N LYS A 208 14.34 -22.28 -40.47
CA LYS A 208 13.36 -22.96 -41.34
C LYS A 208 12.19 -23.50 -40.49
N ILE A 209 11.49 -22.61 -39.81
CA ILE A 209 10.33 -22.96 -39.00
C ILE A 209 9.14 -23.11 -39.95
N THR A 210 8.75 -24.35 -40.19
CA THR A 210 7.42 -24.71 -40.70
C THR A 210 6.39 -24.02 -39.81
N VAL A 211 5.52 -23.20 -40.39
CA VAL A 211 4.40 -22.54 -39.69
C VAL A 211 3.61 -23.60 -38.93
N MET A 212 3.72 -23.62 -37.60
CA MET A 212 2.94 -24.53 -36.76
C MET A 212 1.47 -24.09 -36.81
N SER A 213 0.66 -24.80 -37.58
CA SER A 213 -0.79 -24.69 -37.49
C SER A 213 -1.25 -25.16 -36.11
N HIS A 214 -2.06 -24.33 -35.45
CA HIS A 214 -2.62 -24.64 -34.14
C HIS A 214 -3.64 -25.78 -34.22
N VAL A 215 -3.17 -27.03 -34.26
CA VAL A 215 -4.00 -28.19 -33.97
C VAL A 215 -4.21 -28.25 -32.46
N ARG A 216 -5.41 -27.89 -32.01
CA ARG A 216 -5.88 -28.21 -30.65
C ARG A 216 -6.01 -29.73 -30.54
N LYS A 217 -5.01 -30.40 -29.98
CA LYS A 217 -5.19 -31.72 -29.36
C LYS A 217 -4.88 -31.62 -27.87
N SER A 218 -5.93 -31.76 -27.07
CA SER A 218 -5.83 -31.98 -25.63
C SER A 218 -5.10 -33.29 -25.39
N HIS A 219 -3.91 -33.25 -24.78
CA HIS A 219 -3.32 -34.44 -24.20
C HIS A 219 -2.67 -34.14 -22.84
N VAL A 220 -2.96 -35.07 -21.95
CA VAL A 220 -2.69 -35.12 -20.52
C VAL A 220 -1.20 -34.95 -20.23
N ILE A 221 -0.86 -34.08 -19.27
CA ILE A 221 0.51 -33.91 -18.80
C ILE A 221 0.85 -35.07 -17.88
N ASN A 222 1.51 -36.10 -18.41
CA ASN A 222 2.25 -37.05 -17.58
C ASN A 222 3.58 -36.42 -17.16
N LYS A 223 3.75 -36.34 -15.86
CA LYS A 223 4.83 -35.67 -15.15
C LYS A 223 5.93 -36.69 -14.91
N ASP A 224 6.77 -36.99 -15.90
CA ASP A 224 8.01 -37.73 -15.69
C ASP A 224 9.08 -37.37 -16.74
N ASN A 225 10.33 -37.28 -16.26
CA ASN A 225 11.61 -37.21 -16.99
C ASN A 225 12.08 -35.87 -17.59
N ILE A 226 12.53 -34.97 -16.70
CA ILE A 226 13.64 -34.07 -17.04
C ILE A 226 14.94 -34.83 -16.76
N SER A 227 15.39 -35.62 -17.74
CA SER A 227 16.72 -36.25 -17.69
C SER A 227 17.74 -35.35 -18.40
N TYR A 228 18.75 -34.91 -17.66
CA TYR A 228 19.96 -34.29 -18.18
C TYR A 228 20.57 -35.13 -19.30
N ILE A 229 20.66 -34.60 -20.51
CA ILE A 229 21.44 -35.22 -21.60
C ILE A 229 22.87 -34.69 -21.51
N ASN A 230 23.75 -35.55 -20.98
CA ASN A 230 25.19 -35.48 -21.17
C ASN A 230 25.52 -35.48 -22.67
N LYS A 231 26.08 -34.38 -23.19
CA LYS A 231 26.75 -34.39 -24.48
C LYS A 231 28.24 -34.71 -24.28
N LYS A 232 28.61 -35.98 -24.47
CA LYS A 232 29.92 -36.33 -25.02
C LYS A 232 29.78 -36.28 -26.54
N ASN A 233 30.54 -35.43 -27.20
CA ASN A 233 30.71 -35.50 -28.66
C ASN A 233 32.13 -36.02 -28.93
N SER A 234 32.18 -36.95 -29.88
CA SER A 234 33.35 -37.63 -30.45
C SER A 234 34.46 -36.70 -30.91
#